data_AF-A0A920LZ48-F1
#
_entry.id   AF-A0A920LZ48-F1
#
_cell.length_a   1.000
_cell.length_b   1.000
_cell.length_c   1.000
_cell.angle_alpha   90.00
_cell.angle_beta   90.00
_cell.angle_gamma   90.00
#
_symmetry.space_group_name_H-M   'P 1'
#
loop_
_entity.id
_entity.type
_entity.pdbx_description
1 polymer ?
#
loop_
_entity_poly.entity_id
_entity_poly.type
_entity_poly.pdbx_seq_one_letter_code
_entity_poly.pdbx_strand_id
1 'polypeptide(L)'
;MKILVCLILLLTININSAEFTFEAYGSINIENSVITKNKEYTYFSYKNEGVIITNIDRVGESHCAGGLNISKGRMNGDVLCENISGKYYFYTKYSNFNMDPSNNILKFQIVDGTGPFLELIGQKCTAAYLPIESDKYLFKGKCDIPDANFLRMKNFKD
;
A
#
# COMPACT_ATOMS: atom_id res chain seq x y z
N MET A 1 8.16 42.10 -17.12
CA MET A 1 8.84 41.79 -15.82
C MET A 1 7.90 41.35 -14.71
N LYS A 2 6.78 42.05 -14.42
CA LYS A 2 5.85 41.66 -13.33
C LYS A 2 5.30 40.22 -13.45
N ILE A 3 4.95 39.79 -14.67
CA ILE A 3 4.45 38.42 -14.92
C ILE A 3 5.53 37.35 -14.64
N LEU A 4 6.79 37.64 -14.98
CA LEU A 4 7.91 36.72 -14.76
C LEU A 4 8.20 36.54 -13.26
N VAL A 5 8.06 37.62 -12.48
CA VAL A 5 8.21 37.59 -11.01
C VAL A 5 7.08 36.79 -10.35
N CYS A 6 5.83 36.93 -10.81
CA CYS A 6 4.72 36.09 -10.34
C CYS A 6 4.93 34.60 -10.65
N LEU A 7 5.49 34.27 -11.83
CA LEU A 7 5.78 32.88 -12.21
C LEU A 7 6.86 32.24 -11.31
N ILE A 8 7.90 33.02 -10.97
CA ILE A 8 8.98 32.57 -10.07
C ILE A 8 8.46 32.39 -8.64
N LEU A 9 7.55 33.25 -8.16
CA LEU A 9 6.91 33.07 -6.84
C LEU A 9 6.02 31.82 -6.78
N LEU A 10 5.29 31.51 -7.86
CA LEU A 10 4.48 30.28 -7.97
C LEU A 10 5.33 28.99 -7.94
N LEU A 11 6.59 29.06 -8.40
CA LEU A 11 7.53 27.93 -8.35
C LEU A 11 8.16 27.72 -6.96
N THR A 12 8.10 28.72 -6.07
CA THR A 12 8.61 28.64 -4.69
C THR A 12 7.56 28.19 -3.67
N ILE A 13 6.33 27.90 -4.12
CA ILE A 13 5.35 27.26 -3.24
C ILE A 13 5.88 25.85 -2.99
N ASN A 14 6.59 25.68 -1.88
CA ASN A 14 6.90 24.37 -1.35
C ASN A 14 5.56 23.65 -1.19
N ILE A 15 5.29 22.71 -2.10
CA ILE A 15 4.23 21.73 -1.92
C ILE A 15 4.75 20.78 -0.85
N ASN A 16 4.81 21.26 0.39
CA ASN A 16 5.05 20.39 1.52
C ASN A 16 3.87 19.41 1.53
N SER A 17 4.23 18.15 1.29
CA SER A 17 3.32 17.03 1.35
C SER A 17 3.62 16.31 2.63
N ALA A 18 2.63 16.20 3.51
CA ALA A 18 2.68 15.28 4.63
C ALA A 18 2.77 13.84 4.10
N GLU A 19 3.28 12.96 4.94
CA GLU A 19 3.38 11.54 4.64
C GLU A 19 2.37 10.80 5.50
N PHE A 20 1.41 10.11 4.88
CA PHE A 20 0.67 9.06 5.56
C PHE A 20 1.45 7.77 5.46
N THR A 21 1.67 7.11 6.60
CA THR A 21 2.33 5.81 6.64
C THR A 21 1.51 4.82 7.44
N PHE A 22 1.53 3.57 6.98
CA PHE A 22 1.06 2.46 7.79
C PHE A 22 2.02 1.29 7.70
N GLU A 23 2.20 0.63 8.83
CA GLU A 23 3.00 -0.58 8.96
C GLU A 23 2.05 -1.76 9.11
N ALA A 24 2.39 -2.89 8.52
CA ALA A 24 1.64 -4.12 8.66
C ALA A 24 2.55 -5.28 8.99
N TYR A 25 2.09 -6.15 9.89
CA TYR A 25 2.84 -7.28 10.41
C TYR A 25 1.93 -8.49 10.47
N GLY A 26 2.36 -9.64 9.97
CA GLY A 26 1.51 -10.81 10.04
C GLY A 26 2.05 -12.03 9.31
N SER A 27 1.12 -12.88 8.89
CA SER A 27 1.40 -14.18 8.27
C SER A 27 0.82 -14.26 6.86
N ILE A 28 1.49 -15.03 6.02
CA ILE A 28 1.15 -15.30 4.63
C ILE A 28 0.58 -16.72 4.55
N ASN A 29 -0.42 -16.91 3.71
CA ASN A 29 -0.90 -18.23 3.32
C ASN A 29 -0.96 -18.31 1.78
N ILE A 30 -0.34 -19.36 1.24
CA ILE A 30 -0.29 -19.64 -0.19
C ILE A 30 -1.19 -20.86 -0.47
N GLU A 31 -2.17 -20.68 -1.34
CA GLU A 31 -3.15 -21.69 -1.69
C GLU A 31 -3.17 -21.93 -3.21
N ASN A 32 -3.76 -23.05 -3.66
CA ASN A 32 -4.04 -23.33 -5.07
C ASN A 32 -2.83 -23.20 -6.01
N SER A 33 -1.65 -23.66 -5.57
CA SER A 33 -0.42 -23.52 -6.33
C SER A 33 -0.31 -24.54 -7.49
N VAL A 34 0.04 -24.04 -8.67
CA VAL A 34 0.38 -24.86 -9.85
C VAL A 34 1.74 -24.42 -10.38
N ILE A 35 2.66 -25.37 -10.52
CA ILE A 35 4.04 -25.13 -10.96
C ILE A 35 4.38 -26.05 -12.13
N THR A 36 4.92 -25.46 -13.19
CA THR A 36 5.44 -26.20 -14.35
C THR A 36 6.70 -27.00 -13.99
N LYS A 37 6.94 -28.14 -14.66
CA LYS A 37 8.11 -29.00 -14.36
C LYS A 37 9.45 -28.27 -14.51
N ASN A 38 9.56 -27.35 -15.46
CA ASN A 38 10.73 -26.51 -15.69
C ASN A 38 10.76 -25.25 -14.80
N LYS A 39 9.74 -25.05 -13.95
CA LYS A 39 9.57 -23.92 -13.02
C LYS A 39 9.51 -22.53 -13.68
N GLU A 40 9.28 -22.46 -15.00
CA GLU A 40 9.15 -21.17 -15.69
C GLU A 40 7.84 -20.46 -15.35
N TYR A 41 6.82 -21.23 -15.00
CA TYR A 41 5.50 -20.72 -14.63
C TYR A 41 5.07 -21.28 -13.28
N THR A 42 4.66 -20.37 -12.42
CA THR A 42 4.08 -20.64 -11.09
C THR A 42 2.87 -19.73 -10.91
N TYR A 43 1.73 -20.29 -10.51
CA TYR A 43 0.50 -19.55 -10.22
C TYR A 43 0.00 -19.96 -8.84
N PHE A 44 -0.43 -19.01 -8.02
CA PHE A 44 -0.96 -19.30 -6.70
C PHE A 44 -1.92 -18.21 -6.20
N SER A 45 -2.83 -18.62 -5.33
CA SER A 45 -3.63 -17.71 -4.52
C SER A 45 -2.81 -17.25 -3.32
N TYR A 46 -2.91 -15.97 -3.03
CA TYR A 46 -2.22 -15.31 -1.92
C TYR A 46 -3.25 -14.78 -0.93
N LYS A 47 -3.06 -15.07 0.35
CA LYS A 47 -3.76 -14.45 1.46
C LYS A 47 -2.74 -13.97 2.49
N ASN A 48 -3.05 -12.88 3.19
CA ASN A 48 -2.37 -12.56 4.43
C ASN A 48 -3.33 -11.99 5.45
N GLU A 49 -3.00 -12.24 6.71
CA GLU A 49 -3.65 -11.65 7.87
C GLU A 49 -2.58 -10.96 8.69
N GLY A 50 -2.93 -9.86 9.36
CA GLY A 50 -1.97 -9.14 10.18
C GLY A 50 -2.58 -8.00 10.96
N VAL A 51 -1.71 -7.31 11.69
CA VAL A 51 -2.02 -6.08 12.41
C VAL A 51 -1.48 -4.89 11.65
N ILE A 52 -2.19 -3.76 11.72
CA ILE A 52 -1.76 -2.50 11.15
C ILE A 52 -1.56 -1.42 12.21
N ILE A 53 -0.58 -0.56 11.96
CA ILE A 53 -0.28 0.63 12.77
C ILE A 53 -0.09 1.80 11.82
N THR A 54 -0.83 2.89 12.02
CA THR A 54 -0.72 4.11 11.20
C THR A 54 -0.04 5.23 11.97
N ASN A 55 0.50 6.22 11.26
CA ASN A 55 1.08 7.42 11.87
C ASN A 55 0.05 8.50 12.28
N ILE A 56 -1.23 8.14 12.32
CA ILE A 56 -2.32 8.96 12.89
C ILE A 56 -2.92 8.30 14.14
N ASP A 57 -2.11 7.50 14.83
CA ASP A 57 -2.47 6.80 16.09
C ASP A 57 -3.68 5.86 15.96
N ARG A 58 -3.87 5.29 14.76
CA ARG A 58 -4.90 4.28 14.49
C ARG A 58 -4.24 2.91 14.30
N VAL A 59 -4.75 1.90 15.01
CA VAL A 59 -4.31 0.50 14.95
C VAL A 59 -5.47 -0.40 14.58
N GLY A 60 -5.17 -1.60 14.09
CA GLY A 60 -6.16 -2.63 13.86
C GLY A 60 -5.63 -3.79 13.05
N GLU A 61 -6.43 -4.30 12.12
CA GLU A 61 -6.18 -5.56 11.42
C GLU A 61 -6.14 -5.36 9.91
N SER A 62 -5.44 -6.24 9.21
CA SER A 62 -5.40 -6.29 7.75
C SER A 62 -5.68 -7.70 7.25
N HIS A 63 -6.56 -7.79 6.26
CA HIS A 63 -6.86 -9.02 5.53
C HIS A 63 -6.67 -8.77 4.05
N CYS A 64 -5.84 -9.57 3.39
CA CYS A 64 -5.64 -9.47 1.96
C CYS A 64 -5.95 -10.78 1.25
N ALA A 65 -6.40 -10.65 0.01
CA ALA A 65 -6.57 -11.77 -0.91
C ALA A 65 -6.22 -11.35 -2.33
N GLY A 66 -5.68 -12.29 -3.11
CA GLY A 66 -5.38 -12.05 -4.52
C GLY A 66 -4.71 -13.21 -5.21
N GLY A 67 -4.26 -12.94 -6.43
CA GLY A 67 -3.50 -13.89 -7.25
C GLY A 67 -2.10 -13.37 -7.52
N LEU A 68 -1.12 -14.27 -7.37
CA LEU A 68 0.27 -14.03 -7.75
C LEU A 68 0.69 -15.05 -8.80
N ASN A 69 1.50 -14.61 -9.76
CA ASN A 69 2.15 -15.53 -10.68
C ASN A 69 3.59 -15.11 -10.96
N ILE A 70 4.43 -16.11 -11.24
CA ILE A 70 5.78 -15.94 -11.76
C ILE A 70 5.78 -16.53 -13.15
N SER A 71 6.13 -15.71 -14.14
CA SER A 71 6.26 -16.12 -15.54
C SER A 71 7.65 -15.72 -16.03
N LYS A 72 8.48 -16.70 -16.38
CA LYS A 72 9.86 -16.50 -16.85
C LYS A 72 10.69 -15.61 -15.92
N GLY A 73 10.61 -15.87 -14.61
CA GLY A 73 11.33 -15.13 -13.58
C GLY A 73 10.77 -13.74 -13.26
N ARG A 74 9.62 -13.35 -13.83
CA ARG A 74 8.94 -12.08 -13.54
C ARG A 74 7.67 -12.30 -12.75
N MET A 75 7.50 -11.54 -11.68
CA MET A 75 6.32 -11.60 -10.82
C MET A 75 5.23 -10.63 -11.27
N ASN A 76 4.00 -11.11 -11.28
CA ASN A 76 2.80 -10.28 -11.42
C ASN A 76 1.87 -10.57 -10.24
N GLY A 77 1.18 -9.54 -9.78
CA GLY A 77 0.27 -9.66 -8.66
C GLY A 77 -0.90 -8.72 -8.76
N ASP A 78 -2.07 -9.25 -8.40
CA ASP A 78 -3.29 -8.49 -8.22
C ASP A 78 -3.92 -8.85 -6.86
N VAL A 79 -3.77 -7.94 -5.90
CA VAL A 79 -4.11 -8.18 -4.48
C VAL A 79 -4.94 -7.01 -3.97
N LEU A 80 -6.01 -7.31 -3.24
CA LEU A 80 -6.79 -6.33 -2.49
C LEU A 80 -6.60 -6.61 -1.01
N CYS A 81 -6.35 -5.56 -0.22
CA CYS A 81 -6.35 -5.65 1.23
C CYS A 81 -7.44 -4.77 1.81
N GLU A 82 -8.16 -5.31 2.77
CA GLU A 82 -9.00 -4.61 3.71
C GLU A 82 -8.16 -4.30 4.96
N ASN A 83 -8.12 -3.03 5.36
CA ASN A 83 -7.44 -2.58 6.57
C ASN A 83 -8.49 -1.97 7.49
N ILE A 84 -8.68 -2.57 8.67
CA ILE A 84 -9.75 -2.25 9.62
C ILE A 84 -9.11 -1.55 10.82
N SER A 85 -9.65 -0.40 11.23
CA SER A 85 -9.29 0.29 12.47
C SER A 85 -10.53 0.72 13.22
N GLY A 86 -10.94 -0.09 14.21
CA GLY A 86 -12.20 0.09 14.91
C GLY A 86 -13.39 -0.03 13.95
N LYS A 87 -14.22 1.02 13.86
CA LYS A 87 -15.36 1.10 12.93
C LYS A 87 -14.99 1.61 11.53
N TYR A 88 -13.74 2.02 11.32
CA TYR A 88 -13.27 2.60 10.06
C TYR A 88 -12.44 1.61 9.27
N TYR A 89 -12.40 1.80 7.96
CA TYR A 89 -11.65 0.95 7.05
C TYR A 89 -10.98 1.74 5.94
N PHE A 90 -9.96 1.14 5.32
CA PHE A 90 -9.44 1.55 4.02
C PHE A 90 -8.95 0.36 3.22
N TYR A 91 -9.15 0.42 1.90
CA TYR A 91 -8.80 -0.65 0.99
C TYR A 91 -7.62 -0.28 0.13
N THR A 92 -6.59 -1.12 0.11
CA THR A 92 -5.40 -0.93 -0.74
C THR A 92 -5.41 -1.96 -1.86
N LYS A 93 -5.35 -1.49 -3.11
CA LYS A 93 -5.25 -2.31 -4.31
C LYS A 93 -3.82 -2.31 -4.84
N TYR A 94 -3.23 -3.48 -4.93
CA TYR A 94 -1.92 -3.72 -5.52
C TYR A 94 -2.12 -4.32 -6.90
N SER A 95 -1.60 -3.65 -7.93
CA SER A 95 -1.59 -4.17 -9.30
C SER A 95 -0.18 -3.98 -9.86
N ASN A 96 0.69 -4.92 -9.50
CA ASN A 96 2.11 -4.86 -9.82
C ASN A 96 2.43 -5.90 -10.91
N PHE A 97 3.09 -5.46 -11.97
CA PHE A 97 3.36 -6.29 -13.15
C PHE A 97 4.83 -6.26 -13.52
N ASN A 98 5.31 -7.37 -14.07
CA ASN A 98 6.68 -7.54 -14.56
C ASN A 98 7.74 -7.17 -13.51
N MET A 99 7.46 -7.46 -12.24
CA MET A 99 8.38 -7.18 -11.15
C MET A 99 9.53 -8.18 -11.14
N ASP A 100 10.70 -7.70 -10.75
CA ASP A 100 11.76 -8.59 -10.25
C ASP A 100 11.32 -9.15 -8.90
N PRO A 101 11.22 -10.48 -8.71
CA PRO A 101 10.89 -11.09 -7.43
C PRO A 101 11.85 -10.72 -6.29
N SER A 102 13.08 -10.27 -6.58
CA SER A 102 14.01 -9.77 -5.56
C SER A 102 13.77 -8.31 -5.18
N ASN A 103 12.90 -7.59 -5.89
CA ASN A 103 12.54 -6.22 -5.56
C ASN A 103 11.37 -6.21 -4.58
N ASN A 104 11.64 -5.70 -3.38
CA ASN A 104 10.70 -5.63 -2.28
C ASN A 104 9.86 -4.35 -2.27
N ILE A 105 9.92 -3.54 -3.33
CA ILE A 105 9.13 -2.31 -3.45
C ILE A 105 7.85 -2.57 -4.26
N LEU A 106 6.71 -2.41 -3.60
CA LEU A 106 5.38 -2.55 -4.18
C LEU A 106 4.76 -1.18 -4.45
N LYS A 107 3.93 -1.09 -5.49
CA LYS A 107 3.05 0.04 -5.74
C LYS A 107 1.60 -0.35 -5.43
N PHE A 108 0.85 0.58 -4.86
CA PHE A 108 -0.57 0.37 -4.59
C PHE A 108 -1.35 1.67 -4.67
N GLN A 109 -2.68 1.55 -4.69
CA GLN A 109 -3.60 2.66 -4.62
C GLN A 109 -4.59 2.41 -3.50
N ILE A 110 -4.96 3.46 -2.75
CA ILE A 110 -6.09 3.38 -1.83
C ILE A 110 -7.36 3.60 -2.65
N VAL A 111 -8.24 2.60 -2.70
CA VAL A 111 -9.38 2.58 -3.63
C VAL A 111 -10.72 2.85 -2.95
N ASP A 112 -10.78 2.69 -1.62
CA ASP A 112 -11.98 2.95 -0.83
C ASP A 112 -11.59 3.15 0.65
N GLY A 113 -12.47 3.77 1.44
CA GLY A 113 -12.27 3.97 2.87
C GLY A 113 -13.35 4.79 3.56
N THR A 114 -13.30 4.83 4.88
CA THR A 114 -14.26 5.56 5.73
C THR A 114 -13.59 6.43 6.79
N GLY A 115 -14.36 7.37 7.34
CA GLY A 115 -13.92 8.26 8.41
C GLY A 115 -12.66 9.04 8.01
N PRO A 116 -11.57 8.97 8.80
CA PRO A 116 -10.35 9.68 8.47
C PRO A 116 -9.75 9.21 7.14
N PHE A 117 -9.95 7.95 6.73
CA PHE A 117 -9.29 7.40 5.55
C PHE A 117 -9.94 7.82 4.22
N LEU A 118 -11.07 8.52 4.24
CA LEU A 118 -11.68 9.12 3.03
C LEU A 118 -10.69 10.05 2.30
N GLU A 119 -9.82 10.71 3.05
CA GLU A 119 -8.79 11.63 2.55
C GLU A 119 -7.72 10.97 1.67
N LEU A 120 -7.65 9.64 1.70
CA LEU A 120 -6.68 8.83 0.99
C LEU A 120 -7.21 8.22 -0.30
N ILE A 121 -8.52 8.28 -0.57
CA ILE A 121 -9.10 7.64 -1.75
C ILE A 121 -8.48 8.21 -3.03
N GLY A 122 -8.02 7.32 -3.89
CA GLY A 122 -7.33 7.64 -5.13
C GLY A 122 -5.82 7.82 -4.99
N GLN A 123 -5.28 7.91 -3.78
CA GLN A 123 -3.85 8.13 -3.56
C GLN A 123 -3.02 6.94 -4.02
N LYS A 124 -1.94 7.25 -4.76
CA LYS A 124 -0.96 6.28 -5.23
C LYS A 124 0.22 6.28 -4.29
N CYS A 125 0.59 5.09 -3.86
CA CYS A 125 1.49 4.88 -2.74
C CYS A 125 2.53 3.82 -3.09
N THR A 126 3.57 3.77 -2.29
CA THR A 126 4.62 2.73 -2.38
C THR A 126 4.78 2.05 -1.05
N ALA A 127 5.23 0.80 -1.07
CA ALA A 127 5.54 0.07 0.13
C ALA A 127 6.82 -0.73 0.01
N ALA A 128 7.49 -0.91 1.13
CA ALA A 128 8.47 -1.98 1.30
C ALA A 128 7.76 -3.21 1.86
N TYR A 129 7.94 -4.37 1.23
CA TYR A 129 7.43 -5.67 1.67
C TYR A 129 8.61 -6.62 1.90
N LEU A 130 8.76 -7.08 3.13
CA LEU A 130 9.87 -7.91 3.57
C LEU A 130 9.30 -9.24 4.06
N PRO A 131 9.33 -10.30 3.23
CA PRO A 131 9.05 -11.63 3.73
C PRO A 131 10.14 -12.02 4.72
N ILE A 132 9.74 -12.63 5.84
CA ILE A 132 10.63 -13.17 6.86
C ILE A 132 10.36 -14.66 7.00
N GLU A 133 11.26 -15.40 7.66
CA GLU A 133 11.11 -16.84 7.84
C GLU A 133 9.79 -17.22 8.53
N SER A 134 9.35 -18.47 8.33
CA SER A 134 8.10 -19.01 8.88
C SER A 134 6.84 -18.28 8.37
N ASP A 135 6.81 -17.98 7.07
CA ASP A 135 5.65 -17.41 6.37
C ASP A 135 5.13 -16.11 6.99
N LYS A 136 6.01 -15.30 7.56
CA LYS A 136 5.66 -13.98 8.13
C LYS A 136 6.14 -12.86 7.23
N TYR A 137 5.62 -11.65 7.45
CA TYR A 137 6.05 -10.46 6.72
C TYR A 137 6.13 -9.22 7.60
N LEU A 138 7.01 -8.31 7.19
CA LEU A 138 7.00 -6.91 7.58
C LEU A 138 6.63 -6.07 6.37
N PHE A 139 5.78 -5.08 6.57
CA PHE A 139 5.34 -4.18 5.52
C PHE A 139 5.33 -2.74 6.03
N LYS A 140 5.76 -1.80 5.18
CA LYS A 140 5.63 -0.37 5.44
C LYS A 140 5.18 0.36 4.19
N GLY A 141 3.95 0.85 4.21
CA GLY A 141 3.35 1.68 3.18
C GLY A 141 3.56 3.17 3.45
N LYS A 142 3.75 3.94 2.38
CA LYS A 142 3.87 5.39 2.38
C LYS A 142 3.06 6.00 1.23
N CYS A 143 2.28 7.03 1.56
CA CYS A 143 1.55 7.86 0.63
C CYS A 143 1.91 9.34 0.88
N ASP A 144 2.37 10.04 -0.15
CA ASP A 144 2.53 11.50 -0.08
C ASP A 144 1.15 12.14 -0.26
N ILE A 145 0.69 12.89 0.73
CA ILE A 145 -0.62 13.55 0.72
C ILE A 145 -0.52 15.03 1.13
N PRO A 146 -1.46 15.90 0.73
CA PRO A 146 -1.45 17.29 1.16
C PRO A 146 -1.52 17.42 2.70
N ASP A 147 -0.79 18.38 3.27
CA ASP A 147 -0.79 18.66 4.72
C ASP A 147 -2.20 18.84 5.29
N ALA A 148 -3.07 19.54 4.55
CA ALA A 148 -4.44 19.77 4.96
C ALA A 148 -5.25 18.47 5.08
N ASN A 149 -5.00 17.50 4.20
CA ASN A 149 -5.64 16.18 4.25
C ASN A 149 -5.15 15.44 5.50
N PHE A 150 -3.83 15.36 5.70
CA PHE A 150 -3.24 14.70 6.87
C PHE A 150 -3.74 15.29 8.19
N LEU A 151 -3.86 16.62 8.29
CA LEU A 151 -4.40 17.30 9.47
C LEU A 151 -5.88 16.95 9.72
N ARG A 152 -6.70 16.82 8.67
CA ARG A 152 -8.10 16.37 8.81
C ARG A 152 -8.17 14.93 9.30
N MET A 153 -7.30 14.05 8.81
CA MET A 153 -7.19 12.66 9.27
C MET A 153 -6.81 12.60 10.75
N LYS A 154 -5.75 13.30 11.14
CA LYS A 154 -5.22 13.30 12.51
C LYS A 154 -6.20 13.87 13.54
N ASN A 155 -6.94 14.92 13.14
CA ASN A 155 -7.90 15.58 14.02
C ASN A 155 -9.33 15.04 13.88
N PHE A 156 -9.52 13.95 13.14
CA PHE A 156 -10.83 13.36 12.91
C PHE A 156 -11.47 12.93 14.24
N LYS A 157 -12.71 13.38 14.48
CA LYS A 157 -13.52 13.02 15.65
C LYS A 157 -14.71 12.17 15.22
N ASP A 158 -15.03 11.19 16.05
CA ASP A 158 -16.02 10.15 15.82
C ASP A 158 -17.48 10.62 15.75
#